data_AF-A0A9E2BB81-F1
#
_entry.id   AF-A0A9E2BB81-F1
#
_cell.length_a   1.000
_cell.length_b   1.000
_cell.length_c   1.000
_cell.angle_alpha   90.00
_cell.angle_beta   90.00
_cell.angle_gamma   90.00
#
_symmetry.space_group_name_H-M   'P 1'
#
loop_
_entity.id
_entity.type
_entity.pdbx_description
1 polymer ?
#
loop_
_entity_poly.entity_id
_entity_poly.type
_entity_poly.pdbx_seq_one_letter_code
_entity_poly.pdbx_strand_id
1 'polypeptide(L)'
;MSSLNNNIRLYPLFLAASNGHAWITVFFLYMSQNLSLDQVIQLSAVYYLSVFVLEVPSGYFSDRIGRRTTLMIAAGALVTSHCCFIIGGNYWWF
;
A
#
# COMPACT_ATOMS: atom_id res chain seq x y z
N MET A 1 25.51 20.44 -0.92
CA MET A 1 25.86 19.13 -0.31
C MET A 1 25.06 18.80 0.96
N SER A 2 24.52 19.77 1.72
CA SER A 2 23.79 19.51 2.98
C SER A 2 22.47 18.73 2.83
N SER A 3 21.70 18.99 1.78
CA SER A 3 20.40 18.35 1.53
C SER A 3 20.47 16.86 1.16
N LEU A 4 21.51 16.46 0.41
CA LEU A 4 21.78 15.05 0.07
C LEU A 4 22.11 14.23 1.32
N ASN A 5 22.91 14.79 2.23
CA ASN A 5 23.33 14.13 3.46
C ASN A 5 22.14 13.89 4.42
N ASN A 6 21.18 14.80 4.43
CA ASN A 6 19.98 14.68 5.27
C ASN A 6 19.03 13.57 4.76
N ASN A 7 18.87 13.44 3.43
CA ASN A 7 18.07 12.36 2.84
C ASN A 7 18.66 10.99 3.11
N ILE A 8 19.99 10.84 3.08
CA ILE A 8 20.68 9.57 3.40
C ILE A 8 20.40 9.14 4.84
N ARG A 9 20.31 10.10 5.78
CA ARG A 9 19.99 9.82 7.19
C ARG A 9 18.52 9.46 7.41
N LEU A 10 17.60 10.05 6.63
CA LEU A 10 16.16 9.79 6.72
C LEU A 10 15.73 8.53 5.97
N TYR A 11 16.48 8.10 4.96
CA TYR A 11 16.19 6.91 4.17
C TYR A 11 16.04 5.61 4.99
N PRO A 12 16.93 5.26 5.95
CA PRO A 12 16.73 4.06 6.76
C PRO A 12 15.49 4.13 7.65
N LEU A 13 15.13 5.31 8.15
CA LEU A 13 13.89 5.50 8.92
C LEU A 13 12.65 5.30 8.04
N PHE A 14 12.69 5.86 6.81
CA PHE A 14 11.64 5.63 5.82
C PHE A 14 11.53 4.14 5.46
N LEU A 15 12.66 3.46 5.25
CA LEU A 15 12.69 2.04 4.93
C LEU A 15 12.12 1.19 6.08
N ALA A 16 12.48 1.50 7.33
CA ALA A 16 11.95 0.85 8.51
C ALA A 16 10.43 1.04 8.64
N ALA A 17 9.93 2.25 8.40
CA ALA A 17 8.49 2.52 8.41
C ALA A 17 7.76 1.82 7.25
N SER A 18 8.35 1.77 6.06
CA SER A 18 7.73 1.19 4.87
C SER A 18 7.72 -0.34 4.87
N ASN A 19 8.71 -1.00 5.47
CA ASN A 19 8.81 -2.46 5.50
C ASN A 19 8.07 -3.09 6.69
N GLY A 20 7.46 -2.28 7.55
CA GLY A 20 6.69 -2.74 8.71
C GLY A 20 5.37 -3.38 8.31
N HIS A 21 5.40 -4.53 7.64
CA HIS A 21 4.21 -5.26 7.21
C HIS A 21 3.63 -6.14 8.33
N ALA A 22 3.36 -5.55 9.51
CA ALA A 22 2.78 -6.27 10.65
C ALA A 22 1.37 -6.82 10.35
N TRP A 23 0.69 -6.27 9.34
CA TRP A 23 -0.67 -6.65 8.95
C TRP A 23 -0.76 -8.03 8.29
N ILE A 24 0.31 -8.55 7.65
CA ILE A 24 0.27 -9.80 6.87
C ILE A 24 -0.23 -10.99 7.71
N THR A 25 0.23 -11.12 8.95
CA THR A 25 -0.18 -12.22 9.85
C THR A 25 -1.63 -12.08 10.30
N VAL A 26 -2.10 -10.84 10.50
CA VAL A 26 -3.45 -10.54 10.99
C VAL A 26 -4.48 -10.62 9.86
N PHE A 27 -4.07 -10.30 8.63
CA PHE A 27 -4.95 -10.21 7.47
C PHE A 27 -5.75 -11.47 7.23
N PHE A 28 -5.08 -12.63 7.21
CA PHE A 28 -5.75 -13.90 6.92
C PHE A 28 -6.81 -14.23 7.99
N LEU A 29 -6.46 -14.02 9.26
CA LEU A 29 -7.39 -14.22 10.38
C LEU A 29 -8.58 -13.26 10.30
N TYR A 30 -8.32 -11.98 10.04
CA TYR A 30 -9.36 -10.95 9.93
C TYR A 30 -10.31 -11.22 8.76
N MET A 31 -9.77 -11.59 7.59
CA MET A 31 -10.57 -11.90 6.40
C MET A 31 -11.39 -13.17 6.59
N SER A 32 -10.81 -14.22 7.18
CA SER A 32 -11.53 -15.48 7.44
C SER A 32 -12.68 -15.31 8.45
N GLN A 33 -12.66 -14.29 9.32
CA GLN A 33 -13.74 -14.01 10.26
C GLN A 33 -14.89 -13.22 9.63
N ASN A 34 -14.61 -12.40 8.62
CA ASN A 34 -15.58 -11.47 8.04
C ASN A 34 -16.08 -11.89 6.65
N LEU A 35 -15.33 -12.73 5.94
CA LEU A 35 -15.60 -13.11 4.55
C LEU A 35 -15.45 -14.62 4.34
N SER A 36 -16.18 -15.12 3.36
CA SER A 36 -15.99 -16.47 2.83
C SER A 36 -14.70 -16.58 2.03
N LEU A 37 -14.13 -17.78 1.93
CA LEU A 37 -12.86 -18.02 1.25
C LEU A 37 -12.94 -17.61 -0.24
N ASP A 38 -14.07 -17.87 -0.91
CA ASP A 38 -14.29 -17.47 -2.31
C ASP A 38 -14.20 -15.95 -2.51
N GLN A 39 -14.79 -15.17 -1.59
CA GLN A 39 -14.73 -13.70 -1.64
C GLN A 39 -13.32 -13.17 -1.45
N VAL A 40 -12.54 -13.78 -0.55
CA VAL A 40 -11.14 -13.40 -0.31
C VAL A 40 -10.28 -13.67 -1.54
N ILE A 41 -10.50 -14.79 -2.23
CA ILE A 41 -9.78 -15.10 -3.48
C ILE A 41 -10.16 -14.09 -4.59
N GLN A 42 -11.44 -13.77 -4.73
CA GLN A 42 -11.90 -12.78 -5.72
C GLN A 42 -11.26 -11.41 -5.47
N LEU A 43 -11.25 -10.96 -4.21
CA LEU A 43 -10.65 -9.69 -3.83
C LEU A 43 -9.14 -9.68 -4.08
N SER A 44 -8.47 -10.79 -3.76
CA SER A 44 -7.04 -10.96 -4.04
C SER A 44 -6.73 -10.89 -5.54
N ALA A 45 -7.57 -11.50 -6.38
CA ALA A 45 -7.42 -11.45 -7.84
C ALA A 45 -7.53 -10.00 -8.37
N VAL A 46 -8.54 -9.25 -7.92
CA VAL A 46 -8.71 -7.84 -8.29
C VAL A 46 -7.54 -6.99 -7.79
N TYR A 47 -7.06 -7.23 -6.57
CA TYR A 47 -5.90 -6.55 -6.01
C TYR A 47 -4.65 -6.78 -6.87
N TYR A 48 -4.27 -8.03 -7.14
CA TYR A 48 -3.07 -8.34 -7.92
C TYR A 48 -3.18 -7.85 -9.37
N LEU A 49 -4.37 -7.90 -9.96
CA LEU A 49 -4.60 -7.33 -11.29
C LEU A 49 -4.41 -5.80 -11.27
N SER A 50 -4.91 -5.12 -10.24
CA SER A 50 -4.72 -3.68 -10.06
C SER A 50 -3.25 -3.33 -9.87
N VAL A 51 -2.51 -4.10 -9.06
CA VAL A 51 -1.06 -3.94 -8.89
C VAL A 51 -0.35 -4.07 -10.24
N PHE A 52 -0.63 -5.13 -10.98
CA PHE A 52 -0.03 -5.36 -12.30
C PHE A 52 -0.28 -4.20 -13.27
N VAL A 53 -1.53 -3.73 -13.34
CA VAL A 53 -1.90 -2.61 -14.22
C VAL A 53 -1.26 -1.29 -13.79
N LEU A 54 -1.13 -1.05 -12.48
CA LEU A 54 -0.62 0.20 -11.92
C LEU A 54 0.91 0.24 -11.80
N GLU A 55 1.59 -0.90 -11.85
CA GLU A 55 3.03 -0.99 -11.69
C GLU A 55 3.78 -0.16 -12.75
N VAL A 56 3.48 -0.38 -14.04
CA VAL A 56 4.13 0.36 -15.15
C VAL A 56 3.77 1.84 -15.17
N PRO A 57 2.48 2.24 -15.07
CA PRO A 57 2.10 3.66 -14.99
C PRO A 57 2.71 4.37 -13.78
N SER A 58 2.80 3.72 -12.63
CA SER A 58 3.39 4.32 -11.42
C SER A 58 4.89 4.59 -11.60
N GLY A 59 5.61 3.69 -12.28
CA GLY A 59 7.00 3.89 -12.67
C GLY A 59 7.16 5.11 -13.58
N TYR A 60 6.35 5.17 -14.65
CA TYR A 60 6.34 6.32 -15.55
C TYR A 60 5.98 7.64 -14.85
N PHE A 61 5.03 7.63 -13.92
CA PHE A 61 4.66 8.79 -13.11
C PHE A 61 5.83 9.26 -12.22
N SER A 62 6.56 8.33 -11.61
CA SER A 62 7.75 8.61 -10.81
C SER A 62 8.83 9.32 -11.64
N ASP A 63 9.01 8.89 -12.88
CA ASP A 63 10.00 9.46 -13.79
C ASP A 63 9.59 10.83 -14.35
N ARG A 64 8.29 11.04 -14.63
CA ARG A 64 7.75 12.30 -15.17
C ARG A 64 7.52 13.39 -14.12
N ILE A 65 6.89 13.05 -13.00
CA ILE A 65 6.42 14.03 -11.97
C ILE A 65 7.42 14.13 -10.82
N GLY A 66 8.31 13.16 -10.71
CA GLY A 66 9.34 13.10 -9.69
C GLY A 66 9.02 12.09 -8.59
N ARG A 67 10.09 11.50 -8.04
CA ARG A 67 10.01 10.40 -7.08
C ARG A 67 9.35 10.79 -5.75
N ARG A 68 9.62 12.01 -5.25
CA ARG A 68 9.12 12.45 -3.93
C ARG A 68 7.59 12.61 -3.90
N THR A 69 7.02 13.25 -4.92
CA THR A 69 5.57 13.47 -5.05
C THR A 69 4.84 12.15 -5.22
N THR A 70 5.37 11.26 -6.07
CA THR A 70 4.81 9.92 -6.29
C THR A 70 4.78 9.09 -5.00
N LEU A 71 5.85 9.14 -4.20
CA LEU A 71 5.90 8.48 -2.89
C LEU A 71 4.89 9.07 -1.89
N MET A 72 4.68 10.39 -1.87
CA MET A 72 3.68 11.01 -0.98
C MET A 72 2.25 10.62 -1.38
N ILE A 73 1.95 10.56 -2.68
CA ILE A 73 0.65 10.10 -3.18
C ILE A 73 0.42 8.63 -2.80
N ALA A 74 1.43 7.77 -3.02
CA ALA A 74 1.35 6.36 -2.64
C ALA A 74 1.13 6.19 -1.12
N ALA A 75 1.83 6.96 -0.29
CA ALA A 75 1.65 6.95 1.16
C ALA A 75 0.22 7.38 1.56
N GLY A 76 -0.31 8.44 0.93
CA GLY A 76 -1.68 8.90 1.15
C GLY A 76 -2.73 7.85 0.76
N ALA A 77 -2.54 7.19 -0.39
CA ALA A 77 -3.41 6.11 -0.84
C ALA A 77 -3.38 4.91 0.14
N LEU A 78 -2.18 4.58 0.64
CA LEU A 78 -2.00 3.49 1.60
C LEU A 78 -2.69 3.80 2.94
N VAL A 79 -2.55 5.00 3.47
CA VAL A 79 -3.28 5.45 4.68
C VAL A 79 -4.79 5.39 4.46
N THR A 80 -5.27 5.88 3.32
CA THR A 80 -6.70 5.87 2.98
C THR A 80 -7.24 4.44 2.93
N SER A 81 -6.50 3.51 2.32
CA SER A 81 -6.85 2.09 2.28
C SER A 81 -6.96 1.49 3.70
N HIS A 82 -6.01 1.77 4.59
CA HIS A 82 -6.09 1.28 5.97
C HIS A 82 -7.28 1.88 6.74
N CYS A 83 -7.62 3.15 6.49
CA CYS A 83 -8.84 3.75 7.05
C CYS A 83 -10.11 3.06 6.54
N CYS A 84 -10.16 2.67 5.25
CA CYS A 84 -11.27 1.89 4.70
C CYS A 84 -11.40 0.53 5.39
N PHE A 85 -10.30 -0.18 5.66
CA PHE A 85 -10.33 -1.44 6.42
C PHE A 85 -10.83 -1.28 7.86
N ILE A 86 -10.59 -0.13 8.51
CA ILE A 86 -11.06 0.13 9.88
C ILE A 86 -12.57 0.40 9.92
N ILE A 87 -13.09 1.12 8.92
CA ILE A 87 -14.50 1.53 8.85
C ILE A 87 -15.37 0.43 8.20
N GLY A 88 -14.78 -0.37 7.31
CA GLY A 88 -15.45 -1.37 6.52
C GLY A 88 -16.03 -2.51 7.34
N GLY A 89 -17.34 -2.70 7.25
CA GLY A 89 -18.06 -3.83 7.86
C GLY A 89 -18.70 -4.77 6.84
N ASN A 90 -18.41 -4.60 5.54
CA ASN A 90 -19.07 -5.33 4.47
C ASN A 90 -18.12 -5.53 3.28
N TYR A 91 -18.41 -6.52 2.43
CA TYR A 91 -17.53 -6.95 1.32
C TYR A 91 -17.04 -5.80 0.43
N TRP A 92 -17.89 -4.83 0.12
CA TRP A 92 -17.56 -3.71 -0.77
C TRP A 92 -16.58 -2.68 -0.21
N TRP A 93 -16.33 -2.72 1.10
CA TRP A 93 -15.35 -1.83 1.74
C TRP A 93 -13.94 -2.41 1.74
N PHE A 94 -13.82 -3.71 1.47
CA PHE A 94 -12.56 -4.44 1.35
C PHE A 94 -12.10 -4.46 -0.11
#